data_AF-A0A8D0BZ71-F1
#
_entry.id   AF-A0A8D0BZ71-F1
#
_cell.length_a   1.000
_cell.length_b   1.000
_cell.length_c   1.000
_cell.angle_alpha   90.00
_cell.angle_beta   90.00
_cell.angle_gamma   90.00
#
_symmetry.space_group_name_H-M   'P 1'
#
loop_
_entity.id
_entity.type
_entity.pdbx_description
1 polymer ?
#
loop_
_entity_poly.entity_id
_entity_poly.type
_entity_poly.pdbx_seq_one_letter_code
_entity_poly.pdbx_strand_id
1 'polypeptide(L)'
;MSLQEFEEKVITKGKRTGPCDLIPLDYKTDEDAVLKKEDIVLKEPGSSEKTAQTLSRPTDRVFADYRTTSSQYNAVVGGIPPTCYPLYGVPSIRADIPAPRFRRISDNTNYGDQATAYALLYPSIYSSKGVYESDFFKTRSKEEMARIMRNIGVNISDESFNEVWRQATLKDHRGEVCVESFRNVLDEMQAAHLKSR
;
A
#
# COMPACT_ATOMS: atom_id res chain seq x y z
N MET A 1 -38.47 -18.31 39.15
CA MET A 1 -37.37 -17.57 38.48
C MET A 1 -36.86 -16.56 39.48
N SER A 2 -35.54 -16.50 39.66
CA SER A 2 -34.91 -15.42 40.43
C SER A 2 -35.07 -14.08 39.68
N LEU A 3 -34.99 -12.94 40.37
CA LEU A 3 -35.09 -11.62 39.75
C LEU A 3 -34.03 -11.43 38.64
N GLN A 4 -32.82 -11.93 38.87
CA GLN A 4 -31.70 -11.87 37.93
C GLN A 4 -31.97 -12.70 36.66
N GLU A 5 -32.52 -13.91 36.80
CA GLU A 5 -32.91 -14.74 35.66
C GLU A 5 -34.03 -14.10 34.83
N PHE A 6 -34.95 -13.38 35.48
CA PHE A 6 -36.04 -12.69 34.80
C PHE A 6 -35.52 -11.49 33.98
N GLU A 7 -34.63 -10.69 34.55
CA GLU A 7 -33.99 -9.57 33.86
C GLU A 7 -33.20 -10.03 32.63
N GLU A 8 -32.43 -11.11 32.74
CA GLU A 8 -31.72 -11.73 31.61
C GLU A 8 -32.68 -12.25 30.54
N LYS A 9 -33.81 -12.82 30.94
CA LYS A 9 -34.83 -13.32 30.02
C LYS A 9 -35.53 -12.19 29.27
N VAL A 10 -35.73 -11.03 29.89
CA VAL A 10 -36.28 -9.82 29.25
C VAL A 10 -35.31 -9.26 28.20
N ILE A 11 -34.01 -9.32 28.44
CA ILE A 11 -32.98 -8.85 27.49
C ILE A 11 -32.89 -9.80 26.29
N THR A 12 -32.92 -11.12 26.54
CA THR A 12 -32.75 -12.14 25.50
C THR A 12 -33.99 -12.39 24.64
N LYS A 13 -35.19 -12.21 25.20
CA LYS A 13 -36.46 -12.38 24.48
C LYS A 13 -37.01 -11.04 24.04
N GLY A 14 -36.85 -10.70 22.75
CA GLY A 14 -37.34 -9.46 22.15
C GLY A 14 -38.87 -9.31 22.02
N LYS A 15 -39.68 -10.10 22.74
CA LYS A 15 -41.15 -10.07 22.67
C LYS A 15 -41.76 -9.93 24.05
N ARG A 16 -42.62 -8.91 24.26
CA ARG A 16 -43.45 -8.80 25.47
C ARG A 16 -44.42 -9.97 25.51
N THR A 17 -44.30 -10.85 26.49
CA THR A 17 -45.32 -11.86 26.79
C THR A 17 -46.57 -11.18 27.30
N GLY A 18 -47.72 -11.49 26.68
CA GLY A 18 -49.01 -10.96 27.09
C GLY A 18 -49.54 -11.68 28.33
N PRO A 19 -50.65 -11.22 28.92
CA PRO A 19 -51.22 -11.80 30.15
C PRO A 19 -51.59 -13.30 30.05
N CYS A 20 -51.64 -13.88 28.86
CA CYS A 20 -52.04 -15.28 28.62
C CYS A 20 -50.88 -16.29 28.58
N ASP A 21 -49.61 -15.87 28.66
CA ASP A 21 -48.46 -16.76 28.42
C ASP A 21 -47.91 -17.44 29.69
N LEU A 22 -48.70 -17.53 30.77
CA LEU A 22 -48.26 -18.04 32.08
C LEU A 22 -48.36 -19.57 32.25
N ILE A 23 -48.60 -20.34 31.19
CA ILE A 23 -48.63 -21.81 31.27
C ILE A 23 -47.25 -22.38 30.90
N PRO A 24 -46.62 -23.23 31.73
CA PRO A 24 -45.34 -23.84 31.39
C PRO A 24 -45.54 -24.86 30.29
N LEU A 25 -45.09 -24.55 29.07
CA LEU A 25 -44.94 -25.51 27.99
C LEU A 25 -43.45 -25.80 27.85
N ASP A 26 -43.09 -27.06 28.09
CA ASP A 26 -41.75 -27.61 27.92
C ASP A 26 -41.41 -27.66 26.43
N TYR A 27 -40.78 -26.60 25.92
CA TYR A 27 -40.08 -26.64 24.64
C TYR A 27 -38.70 -25.99 24.77
N LYS A 28 -37.73 -26.63 24.11
CA LYS A 28 -36.30 -26.31 24.09
C LYS A 28 -36.08 -24.82 23.78
N THR A 29 -35.54 -24.09 24.76
CA THR A 29 -35.58 -22.62 24.86
C THR A 29 -34.59 -21.86 23.95
N ASP A 30 -33.74 -22.51 23.17
CA ASP A 30 -32.57 -21.82 22.57
C ASP A 30 -32.75 -21.30 21.13
N GLU A 31 -33.82 -21.63 20.38
CA GLU A 31 -33.96 -21.21 18.97
C GLU A 31 -34.60 -19.82 18.76
N ASP A 32 -35.30 -19.26 19.77
CA ASP A 32 -36.02 -17.98 19.65
C ASP A 32 -35.30 -16.79 20.33
N ALA A 33 -34.02 -16.96 20.71
CA ALA A 33 -33.25 -15.90 21.38
C ALA A 33 -32.76 -14.85 20.38
N VAL A 34 -33.15 -13.59 20.59
CA VAL A 34 -32.78 -12.47 19.69
C VAL A 34 -31.32 -12.04 19.90
N LEU A 35 -30.79 -12.24 21.11
CA LEU A 35 -29.42 -11.94 21.50
C LEU A 35 -28.73 -13.21 21.98
N LYS A 36 -27.47 -13.40 21.56
CA LYS A 36 -26.64 -14.50 22.06
C LYS A 36 -26.17 -14.18 23.48
N LYS A 37 -25.88 -15.22 24.28
CA LYS A 37 -25.47 -15.05 25.69
C LYS A 37 -24.14 -14.32 25.82
N GLU A 38 -23.30 -14.39 24.79
CA GLU A 38 -22.00 -13.74 24.72
C GLU A 38 -22.10 -12.21 24.51
N ASP A 39 -23.25 -11.72 24.00
CA ASP A 39 -23.48 -10.31 23.69
C ASP A 39 -24.12 -9.54 24.86
N ILE A 40 -24.19 -10.14 26.06
CA ILE A 40 -24.73 -9.52 27.28
C ILE A 40 -23.58 -9.09 28.18
N VAL A 41 -23.48 -7.78 28.44
CA VAL A 41 -22.40 -7.17 29.22
C VAL A 41 -22.97 -6.50 30.45
N LEU A 42 -22.17 -6.37 31.52
CA LEU A 42 -22.56 -5.57 32.68
C LEU A 42 -22.66 -4.10 32.27
N LYS A 43 -23.74 -3.44 32.70
CA LYS A 43 -24.00 -2.04 32.37
C LYS A 43 -22.89 -1.10 32.85
N GLU A 44 -22.35 -1.38 34.03
CA GLU A 44 -21.23 -0.66 34.63
C GLU A 44 -20.28 -1.65 35.31
N PRO A 45 -18.96 -1.36 35.35
CA PRO A 45 -17.99 -2.21 36.02
C PRO A 45 -18.30 -2.31 37.52
N GLY A 46 -18.73 -3.48 37.98
CA GLY A 46 -19.12 -3.75 39.38
C GLY A 46 -20.62 -3.72 39.66
N SER A 47 -21.46 -3.41 38.67
CA SER A 47 -22.92 -3.54 38.79
C SER A 47 -23.37 -4.99 38.55
N SER A 48 -24.47 -5.39 39.21
CA SER A 48 -25.16 -6.66 38.92
C SER A 48 -26.11 -6.56 37.72
N GLU A 49 -26.41 -5.34 37.23
CA GLU A 49 -27.32 -5.09 36.11
C GLU A 49 -26.66 -5.47 34.77
N LYS A 50 -27.36 -6.28 33.98
CA LYS A 50 -26.92 -6.72 32.64
C LYS A 50 -27.59 -5.88 31.55
N THR A 51 -26.91 -5.68 30.42
CA THR A 51 -27.39 -4.91 29.27
C THR A 51 -26.79 -5.49 27.98
N ALA A 52 -27.47 -5.31 26.85
CA ALA A 52 -26.95 -5.74 25.55
C ALA A 52 -25.67 -4.97 25.18
N GLN A 53 -24.72 -5.65 24.57
CA GLN A 53 -23.46 -5.06 24.14
C GLN A 53 -23.71 -3.95 23.11
N THR A 54 -23.25 -2.74 23.43
CA THR A 54 -23.29 -1.62 22.49
C THR A 54 -22.34 -1.87 21.32
N LEU A 55 -22.87 -1.84 20.10
CA LEU A 55 -22.05 -1.92 18.89
C LEU A 55 -21.16 -0.68 18.78
N SER A 56 -19.85 -0.88 18.68
CA SER A 56 -18.90 0.21 18.43
C SER A 56 -18.69 0.39 16.92
N ARG A 57 -18.69 1.65 16.45
CA ARG A 57 -18.25 1.93 15.09
C ARG A 57 -16.73 1.75 15.01
N PRO A 58 -16.16 1.36 13.85
CA PRO A 58 -14.72 1.31 13.67
C PRO A 58 -14.01 2.64 14.02
N THR A 59 -14.72 3.77 13.92
CA THR A 59 -14.24 5.12 14.22
C THR A 59 -14.45 5.60 15.67
N ASP A 60 -15.19 4.87 16.51
CA ASP A 60 -15.46 5.27 17.90
C ASP A 60 -14.28 5.01 18.85
N ARG A 61 -13.33 4.17 18.44
CA ARG A 61 -12.09 3.99 19.19
C ARG A 61 -11.23 5.23 19.02
N VAL A 62 -11.28 6.13 20.00
CA VAL A 62 -10.37 7.28 20.11
C VAL A 62 -8.94 6.73 20.21
N PHE A 63 -8.21 6.78 19.10
CA PHE A 63 -6.92 6.11 18.92
C PHE A 63 -5.73 6.92 19.48
N ALA A 64 -5.94 7.72 20.53
CA ALA A 64 -5.07 8.77 21.11
C ALA A 64 -5.22 10.19 20.51
N ASP A 65 -4.87 11.19 21.35
CA ASP A 65 -4.76 12.66 21.19
C ASP A 65 -5.61 13.35 20.12
N TYR A 66 -6.28 14.46 20.46
CA TYR A 66 -7.04 15.26 19.48
C TYR A 66 -6.14 15.66 18.31
N ARG A 67 -6.26 14.91 17.21
CA ARG A 67 -5.49 15.11 16.00
C ARG A 67 -6.48 15.22 14.85
N THR A 68 -6.47 16.37 14.19
CA THR A 68 -7.37 16.57 13.05
C THR A 68 -6.96 15.64 11.92
N THR A 69 -7.93 15.13 11.15
CA THR A 69 -7.67 14.32 9.96
C THR A 69 -6.70 15.03 9.01
N SER A 70 -6.85 16.34 8.83
CA SER A 70 -5.92 17.16 8.02
C SER A 70 -4.45 17.05 8.45
N SER A 71 -4.18 16.99 9.76
CA SER A 71 -2.82 16.85 10.32
C SER A 71 -2.28 15.42 10.25
N GLN A 72 -3.13 14.42 10.05
CA GLN A 72 -2.72 13.03 9.80
C GLN A 72 -2.35 12.82 8.33
N TYR A 73 -3.10 13.44 7.41
CA TYR A 73 -2.83 13.35 5.97
C TYR A 73 -1.63 14.20 5.52
N ASN A 74 -1.43 15.39 6.10
CA ASN A 74 -0.33 16.30 5.70
C ASN A 74 0.97 16.09 6.49
N ALA A 75 1.07 15.07 7.34
CA ALA A 75 2.25 14.87 8.17
C ALA A 75 3.44 14.34 7.35
N VAL A 76 4.57 15.06 7.40
CA VAL A 76 5.84 14.64 6.78
C VAL A 76 6.40 13.37 7.45
N VAL A 77 6.16 13.19 8.75
CA VAL A 77 6.59 12.02 9.52
C VAL A 77 5.39 11.46 10.29
N GLY A 78 5.19 10.14 10.23
CA GLY A 78 4.09 9.46 10.92
C GLY A 78 2.70 9.79 10.36
N GLY A 79 2.63 10.19 9.09
CA GLY A 79 1.37 10.25 8.34
C GLY A 79 0.81 8.86 8.09
N ILE A 80 -0.50 8.80 7.81
CA ILE A 80 -1.14 7.54 7.44
C ILE A 80 -0.56 7.10 6.09
N PRO A 81 0.06 5.91 5.99
CA PRO A 81 0.63 5.48 4.72
C PRO A 81 -0.49 5.28 3.69
N PRO A 82 -0.33 5.78 2.46
CA PRO A 82 -1.34 5.69 1.41
C PRO A 82 -1.58 4.24 0.94
N THR A 83 -0.73 3.31 1.35
CA THR A 83 -0.87 1.87 1.10
C THR A 83 -1.99 1.22 1.93
N CYS A 84 -2.39 1.82 3.06
CA CYS A 84 -3.39 1.23 3.96
C CYS A 84 -4.83 1.68 3.66
N TYR A 85 -5.03 2.72 2.84
CA TYR A 85 -6.37 3.26 2.54
C TYR A 85 -6.43 3.79 1.10
N PRO A 86 -7.55 3.57 0.38
CA PRO A 86 -7.74 4.17 -0.93
C PRO A 86 -7.82 5.70 -0.80
N LEU A 87 -6.86 6.40 -1.41
CA LEU A 87 -6.89 7.86 -1.51
C LEU A 87 -7.97 8.28 -2.51
N TYR A 88 -8.97 9.01 -2.05
CA TYR A 88 -10.01 9.57 -2.91
C TYR A 88 -9.58 10.95 -3.40
N GLY A 89 -9.03 11.01 -4.61
CA GLY A 89 -8.58 12.25 -5.25
C GLY A 89 -7.81 12.00 -6.54
N VAL A 90 -7.51 13.08 -7.27
CA VAL A 90 -6.66 13.02 -8.46
C VAL A 90 -5.26 13.54 -8.09
N PRO A 91 -4.19 12.73 -8.24
CA PRO A 91 -2.86 13.18 -7.91
C PRO A 91 -2.37 14.27 -8.87
N SER A 92 -1.51 15.17 -8.39
CA SER A 92 -0.93 16.23 -9.24
C SER A 92 -0.05 15.68 -10.35
N ILE A 93 0.65 14.56 -10.09
CA ILE A 93 1.36 13.78 -11.09
C ILE A 93 0.52 12.54 -11.37
N ARG A 94 0.02 12.44 -12.60
CA ARG A 94 -0.88 11.38 -13.07
C ARG A 94 -0.14 10.09 -13.41
N ALA A 95 0.67 9.60 -12.48
CA ALA A 95 1.39 8.32 -12.61
C ALA A 95 0.45 7.10 -12.53
N ASP A 96 -0.81 7.30 -12.14
CA ASP A 96 -1.89 6.30 -12.15
C ASP A 96 -2.30 5.88 -13.57
N ILE A 97 -2.08 6.73 -14.58
CA ILE A 97 -2.43 6.47 -15.97
C ILE A 97 -1.18 6.50 -16.86
N PRO A 98 -1.10 5.65 -17.90
CA PRO A 98 0.03 5.66 -18.80
C PRO A 98 0.05 6.96 -19.63
N ALA A 99 1.25 7.47 -19.87
CA ALA A 99 1.45 8.63 -20.75
C ALA A 99 0.92 8.33 -22.17
N PRO A 100 0.15 9.24 -22.80
CA PRO A 100 -0.32 9.07 -24.17
C PRO A 100 0.83 8.95 -25.17
N ARG A 101 0.73 8.02 -26.12
CA ARG A 101 1.73 7.85 -27.20
C ARG A 101 1.87 9.11 -28.06
N PHE A 102 0.76 9.80 -28.32
CA PHE A 102 0.72 11.06 -29.05
C PHE A 102 0.04 12.10 -28.17
N ARG A 103 0.79 13.11 -27.75
CA ARG A 103 0.26 14.19 -26.91
C ARG A 103 -0.41 15.25 -27.76
N ARG A 104 -1.53 15.76 -27.26
CA ARG A 104 -2.14 16.97 -27.84
C ARG A 104 -1.31 18.17 -27.42
N ILE A 105 -1.28 19.21 -28.25
CA ILE A 105 -0.57 20.47 -27.93
C ILE A 105 -1.18 21.14 -26.68
N SER A 106 -2.48 20.96 -26.46
CA SER A 106 -3.21 21.49 -25.30
C SER A 106 -3.09 20.63 -24.04
N ASP A 107 -2.36 19.51 -24.08
CA ASP A 107 -2.22 18.62 -22.93
C ASP A 107 -1.21 19.21 -21.93
N ASN A 108 -1.70 19.59 -20.76
CA ASN A 108 -0.93 20.16 -19.65
C ASN A 108 -0.75 19.16 -18.49
N THR A 109 -1.14 17.90 -18.67
CA THR A 109 -1.07 16.89 -17.61
C THR A 109 0.35 16.33 -17.51
N ASN A 110 0.89 16.26 -16.28
CA ASN A 110 2.15 15.58 -16.03
C ASN A 110 1.89 14.10 -15.70
N TYR A 111 2.41 13.20 -16.54
CA TYR A 111 2.27 11.74 -16.40
C TYR A 111 3.44 11.09 -15.63
N GLY A 112 4.39 11.88 -15.14
CA GLY A 112 5.58 11.37 -14.45
C GLY A 112 6.72 10.98 -15.39
N ASP A 113 6.61 11.26 -16.68
CA ASP A 113 7.64 11.04 -17.71
C ASP A 113 8.34 12.34 -18.15
N GLN A 114 8.00 13.47 -17.54
CA GLN A 114 8.62 14.77 -17.80
C GLN A 114 9.88 14.95 -16.95
N ALA A 115 10.84 15.72 -17.47
CA ALA A 115 12.09 16.01 -16.78
C ALA A 115 11.91 17.05 -15.66
N THR A 116 12.76 16.97 -14.64
CA THR A 116 12.83 17.96 -13.56
C THR A 116 13.31 19.32 -14.09
N ALA A 117 12.92 20.42 -13.42
CA ALA A 117 13.34 21.78 -13.79
C ALA A 117 14.87 21.93 -13.95
N TYR A 118 15.66 21.24 -13.12
CA TYR A 118 17.11 21.22 -13.23
C TYR A 118 17.60 20.69 -14.59
N ALA A 119 17.01 19.59 -15.08
CA ALA A 119 17.37 19.00 -16.37
C ALA A 119 16.98 19.88 -17.56
N LEU A 120 16.00 20.77 -17.39
CA LEU A 120 15.62 21.76 -18.41
C LEU A 120 16.60 22.94 -18.46
N LEU A 121 17.06 23.41 -17.29
CA LEU A 121 18.05 24.49 -17.19
C LEU A 121 19.45 24.02 -17.62
N TYR A 122 19.79 22.77 -17.31
CA TYR A 122 21.10 22.17 -17.57
C TYR A 122 20.93 20.85 -18.33
N PRO A 123 20.63 20.90 -19.65
CA PRO A 123 20.40 19.70 -20.44
C PRO A 123 21.69 18.86 -20.55
N SER A 124 21.55 17.55 -20.35
CA SER A 124 22.66 16.62 -20.54
C SER A 124 22.99 16.43 -22.03
N ILE A 125 24.19 15.90 -22.32
CA ILE A 125 24.60 15.53 -23.69
C ILE A 125 23.61 14.51 -24.27
N TYR A 126 23.06 13.62 -23.43
CA TYR A 126 22.04 12.64 -23.80
C TYR A 126 20.72 13.29 -24.21
N SER A 127 20.28 14.30 -23.44
CA SER A 127 19.05 15.05 -23.76
C SER A 127 19.16 15.77 -25.10
N SER A 128 20.34 16.33 -25.41
CA SER A 128 20.64 16.91 -26.73
C SER A 128 20.56 15.91 -27.89
N LYS A 129 20.68 14.61 -27.60
CA LYS A 129 20.55 13.49 -28.55
C LYS A 129 19.18 12.80 -28.47
N GLY A 130 18.25 13.34 -27.69
CA GLY A 130 16.91 12.79 -27.51
C GLY A 130 16.86 11.52 -26.65
N VAL A 131 17.88 11.27 -25.83
CA VAL A 131 17.91 10.17 -24.86
C VAL A 131 17.60 10.73 -23.48
N TYR A 132 16.56 10.21 -22.84
CA TYR A 132 16.03 10.72 -21.57
C TYR A 132 16.25 9.73 -20.43
N GLU A 133 16.00 10.17 -19.19
CA GLU A 133 16.19 9.37 -17.98
C GLU A 133 15.42 8.04 -18.02
N SER A 134 14.18 8.06 -18.54
CA SER A 134 13.36 6.87 -18.75
C SER A 134 14.05 5.81 -19.63
N ASP A 135 14.88 6.24 -20.59
CA ASP A 135 15.58 5.32 -21.48
C ASP A 135 16.70 4.57 -20.76
N PHE A 136 17.31 5.15 -19.72
CA PHE A 136 18.34 4.46 -18.93
C PHE A 136 17.75 3.37 -18.04
N PHE A 137 16.57 3.63 -17.48
CA PHE A 137 15.85 2.70 -16.60
C PHE A 137 14.98 1.68 -17.34
N LYS A 138 14.79 1.84 -18.66
CA LYS A 138 14.07 0.87 -19.47
C LYS A 138 14.76 -0.51 -19.42
N THR A 139 13.96 -1.53 -19.12
CA THR A 139 14.40 -2.92 -19.11
C THR A 139 14.67 -3.40 -20.53
N ARG A 140 15.76 -4.14 -20.70
CA ARG A 140 16.25 -4.59 -22.01
C ARG A 140 16.65 -6.05 -21.99
N SER A 141 16.64 -6.68 -23.15
CA SER A 141 17.18 -8.03 -23.28
C SER A 141 18.70 -8.03 -23.21
N LYS A 142 19.27 -9.20 -22.92
CA LYS A 142 20.71 -9.39 -22.81
C LYS A 142 21.44 -9.06 -24.12
N GLU A 143 20.83 -9.39 -25.24
CA GLU A 143 21.36 -9.16 -26.59
C GLU A 143 21.34 -7.67 -26.94
N GLU A 144 20.27 -6.97 -26.60
CA GLU A 144 20.18 -5.52 -26.78
C GLU A 144 21.23 -4.81 -25.92
N MET A 145 21.38 -5.22 -24.66
CA MET A 145 22.39 -4.67 -23.75
C MET A 145 23.82 -4.88 -24.29
N ALA A 146 24.14 -6.09 -24.74
CA ALA A 146 25.45 -6.38 -25.33
C ALA A 146 25.75 -5.49 -26.55
N ARG A 147 24.75 -5.27 -27.41
CA ARG A 147 24.87 -4.35 -28.56
C ARG A 147 25.12 -2.91 -28.12
N ILE A 148 24.39 -2.42 -27.13
CA ILE A 148 24.55 -1.06 -26.61
C ILE A 148 25.98 -0.88 -26.07
N MET A 149 26.45 -1.78 -25.21
CA MET A 149 27.78 -1.67 -24.59
C MET A 149 28.91 -1.75 -25.61
N ARG A 150 28.80 -2.64 -26.60
CA ARG A 150 29.77 -2.73 -27.71
C ARG A 150 29.77 -1.46 -28.57
N ASN A 151 28.59 -0.90 -28.87
CA ASN A 151 28.48 0.33 -29.67
C ASN A 151 29.05 1.56 -28.94
N ILE A 152 28.98 1.59 -27.60
CA ILE A 152 29.60 2.63 -26.78
C ILE A 152 31.14 2.53 -26.81
N GLY A 153 31.69 1.36 -27.19
CA GLY A 153 33.12 1.09 -27.20
C GLY A 153 33.62 0.38 -25.94
N VAL A 154 32.73 -0.18 -25.12
CA VAL A 154 33.13 -0.98 -23.96
C VAL A 154 33.45 -2.39 -24.43
N ASN A 155 34.74 -2.69 -24.60
CA ASN A 155 35.22 -4.01 -24.99
C ASN A 155 35.29 -4.93 -23.77
N ILE A 156 34.17 -5.58 -23.45
CA ILE A 156 34.06 -6.60 -22.39
C ILE A 156 34.10 -7.99 -23.04
N SER A 157 34.82 -8.94 -22.45
CA SER A 157 34.71 -10.35 -22.87
C SER A 157 33.31 -10.89 -22.57
N ASP A 158 32.88 -11.91 -23.31
CA ASP A 158 31.55 -12.47 -23.13
C ASP A 158 31.37 -13.09 -21.73
N GLU A 159 32.44 -13.63 -21.13
CA GLU A 159 32.45 -14.15 -19.76
C GLU A 159 32.23 -13.05 -18.73
N SER A 160 32.97 -11.94 -18.83
CA SER A 160 32.82 -10.82 -17.91
C SER A 160 31.46 -10.14 -18.08
N PHE A 161 30.95 -10.05 -19.31
CA PHE A 161 29.61 -9.55 -19.57
C PHE A 161 28.52 -10.41 -18.90
N ASN A 162 28.65 -11.73 -18.98
CA ASN A 162 27.72 -12.67 -18.35
C ASN A 162 27.71 -12.54 -16.81
N GLU A 163 28.88 -12.31 -16.21
CA GLU A 163 28.99 -12.11 -14.76
C GLU A 163 28.35 -10.79 -14.32
N VAL A 164 28.63 -9.69 -15.03
CA VAL A 164 27.99 -8.38 -14.74
C VAL A 164 26.48 -8.48 -14.88
N TRP A 165 26.00 -9.14 -15.93
CA TRP A 165 24.57 -9.39 -16.14
C TRP A 165 23.96 -10.16 -14.96
N ARG A 166 24.61 -11.25 -14.53
CA ARG A 166 24.16 -12.06 -13.39
C ARG A 166 24.06 -11.24 -12.11
N GLN A 167 25.05 -10.40 -11.83
CA GLN A 167 25.06 -9.52 -10.66
C GLN A 167 23.98 -8.45 -10.73
N ALA A 168 23.75 -7.85 -11.90
CA ALA A 168 22.70 -6.87 -12.12
C ALA A 168 21.30 -7.50 -11.90
N THR A 169 21.08 -8.71 -12.43
CA THR A 169 19.85 -9.48 -12.21
C THR A 169 19.63 -9.82 -10.73
N LEU A 170 20.69 -10.10 -9.96
CA LEU A 170 20.56 -10.40 -8.52
C LEU A 170 20.24 -9.16 -7.68
N LYS A 171 20.65 -7.98 -8.11
CA LYS A 171 20.35 -6.71 -7.42
C LYS A 171 18.94 -6.22 -7.68
N ASP A 172 18.39 -6.52 -8.85
CA ASP A 172 17.03 -6.13 -9.17
C ASP A 172 16.01 -7.09 -8.56
N HIS A 173 14.92 -6.55 -8.03
CA HIS A 173 13.90 -7.36 -7.34
C HIS A 173 13.00 -8.14 -8.32
N ARG A 174 12.94 -7.76 -9.61
CA ARG A 174 12.22 -8.47 -10.67
C ARG A 174 13.14 -9.38 -11.49
N GLY A 175 14.45 -9.28 -11.29
CA GLY A 175 15.45 -9.94 -12.12
C GLY A 175 15.60 -9.31 -13.52
N GLU A 176 15.11 -8.08 -13.71
CA GLU A 176 15.21 -7.34 -14.96
C GLU A 176 16.44 -6.44 -14.94
N VAL A 177 17.03 -6.17 -16.11
CA VAL A 177 18.25 -5.35 -16.20
C VAL A 177 18.01 -4.14 -17.08
N CYS A 178 18.37 -2.98 -16.56
CA CYS A 178 18.40 -1.70 -17.27
C CYS A 178 19.85 -1.21 -17.44
N VAL A 179 20.05 -0.18 -18.27
CA VAL A 179 21.40 0.34 -18.56
C VAL A 179 22.06 0.88 -17.29
N GLU A 180 21.28 1.56 -16.44
CA GLU A 180 21.78 2.13 -15.19
C GLU A 180 22.21 1.04 -14.20
N SER A 181 21.41 -0.01 -14.02
CA SER A 181 21.75 -1.15 -13.16
C SER A 181 23.04 -1.83 -13.62
N PHE A 182 23.17 -2.05 -14.94
CA PHE A 182 24.36 -2.66 -15.53
C PHE A 182 25.61 -1.78 -15.34
N ARG A 183 25.48 -0.47 -15.57
CA ARG A 183 26.53 0.53 -15.35
C ARG A 183 27.00 0.54 -13.89
N ASN A 184 26.07 0.54 -12.94
CA ASN A 184 26.40 0.54 -11.51
C ASN A 184 27.23 -0.69 -11.10
N VAL A 185 26.88 -1.88 -11.61
CA VAL A 185 27.67 -3.09 -11.36
C VAL A 185 29.08 -2.99 -11.96
N LEU A 186 29.22 -2.46 -13.18
CA LEU A 186 30.55 -2.24 -13.77
C LEU A 186 31.40 -1.27 -12.94
N ASP A 187 30.82 -0.15 -12.54
CA ASP A 187 31.50 0.88 -11.74
C ASP A 187 31.96 0.28 -10.40
N GLU A 188 31.14 -0.56 -9.75
CA GLU A 188 31.51 -1.28 -8.53
C GLU A 188 32.64 -2.30 -8.74
N MET A 189 32.59 -3.11 -9.80
CA MET A 189 33.65 -4.08 -10.10
C MET A 189 34.97 -3.39 -10.39
N GLN A 190 34.93 -2.27 -11.12
CA GLN A 190 36.12 -1.46 -11.38
C GLN A 190 36.66 -0.82 -10.09
N ALA A 191 35.78 -0.30 -9.23
CA ALA A 191 36.18 0.24 -7.93
C ALA A 191 36.78 -0.83 -7.01
N ALA A 192 36.26 -2.06 -7.01
CA ALA A 192 36.81 -3.18 -6.24
C ALA A 192 38.21 -3.57 -6.75
N HIS A 193 38.40 -3.61 -8.07
CA HIS A 193 39.70 -3.90 -8.67
C HIS A 193 40.74 -2.81 -8.33
N LEU A 194 40.35 -1.54 -8.34
CA LEU A 194 41.21 -0.42 -7.94
C LEU A 194 41.62 -0.48 -6.47
N LYS A 195 40.73 -0.93 -5.58
CA LYS A 195 41.01 -1.07 -4.14
C LYS A 195 41.89 -2.27 -3.80
N SER A 196 41.89 -3.30 -4.65
CA SER A 196 42.72 -4.50 -4.47
C SER A 196 44.17 -4.31 -4.93
N ARG A 197 44.50 -3.16 -5.53
CA ARG A 197 45.82 -2.80 -6.05
C ARG A 197 46.52 -1.83 -5.11
#